data_AF-A0A0C2YQ91-F1
#
_entry.id   AF-A0A0C2YQ91-F1
#
_cell.length_a   1.000
_cell.length_b   1.000
_cell.length_c   1.000
_cell.angle_alpha   90.00
_cell.angle_beta   90.00
_cell.angle_gamma   90.00
#
_symmetry.space_group_name_H-M   'P 1'
#
loop_
_entity.id
_entity.type
_entity.pdbx_description
1 polymer ?
#
loop_
_entity_poly.entity_id
_entity_poly.type
_entity_poly.pdbx_seq_one_letter_code
_entity_poly.pdbx_strand_id
1 'polypeptide(L)' 'VSFKNACSFLKHVDSLYSGPGWTCQMIDVEGDMEGEDGVLKQETLELWQRDPVECMEELLGNPAL' A
#
# COMPACT_ATOMS: atom_id res chain seq x y z
N VAL A 1 -4.17 -23.82 -11.82
CA VAL A 1 -4.20 -23.36 -13.24
C VAL A 1 -2.79 -23.48 -13.80
N SER A 2 -2.61 -23.92 -15.04
CA SER A 2 -1.29 -23.96 -15.71
C SER A 2 -1.28 -22.97 -16.87
N PHE A 3 -0.19 -22.21 -17.02
CA PHE A 3 -0.09 -21.09 -17.97
C PHE A 3 0.88 -21.44 -19.09
N LYS A 4 0.53 -21.08 -20.33
CA LYS A 4 1.31 -21.42 -21.52
C LYS A 4 2.53 -20.52 -21.72
N ASN A 5 2.52 -19.32 -21.14
CA ASN A 5 3.61 -18.35 -21.18
C ASN A 5 3.46 -17.31 -20.05
N ALA A 6 4.51 -16.53 -19.82
CA ALA A 6 4.55 -15.49 -18.79
C ALA A 6 3.45 -14.43 -18.98
N CYS A 7 3.13 -14.04 -20.22
CA CYS A 7 2.07 -13.07 -20.49
C CYS A 7 0.70 -13.56 -20.01
N SER A 8 0.36 -14.83 -20.27
CA SER A 8 -0.90 -15.43 -19.82
C SER A 8 -0.99 -15.58 -18.31
N PHE A 9 0.16 -15.77 -17.63
CA PHE A 9 0.24 -15.76 -16.18
C PHE A 9 0.02 -14.36 -15.61
N LEU A 10 0.76 -13.35 -16.11
CA LEU A 10 0.64 -11.97 -15.62
C LEU A 10 -0.76 -11.41 -15.84
N LYS A 11 -1.39 -11.66 -17.00
CA LYS A 11 -2.80 -11.29 -17.22
C LYS A 11 -3.76 -11.92 -16.22
N HIS A 12 -3.47 -13.14 -15.76
CA HIS A 12 -4.29 -13.79 -14.74
C HIS A 12 -4.07 -13.15 -13.37
N VAL A 13 -2.82 -12.81 -13.03
CA VAL A 13 -2.49 -12.04 -11.82
C VAL A 13 -3.20 -10.68 -11.84
N ASP A 14 -3.15 -9.96 -12.96
CA ASP A 14 -3.83 -8.67 -13.15
C ASP A 14 -5.36 -8.79 -13.07
N SER A 15 -5.91 -9.98 -13.36
CA SER A 15 -7.35 -10.27 -13.25
C SER A 15 -7.80 -10.65 -11.84
N LEU A 16 -6.85 -10.89 -10.92
CA LEU A 16 -7.20 -11.15 -9.53
C LEU A 16 -7.85 -9.92 -8.93
N TYR A 17 -8.81 -10.16 -8.03
CA TYR A 17 -9.45 -9.10 -7.31
C TYR A 17 -8.38 -8.24 -6.61
N SER A 18 -8.29 -7.00 -7.05
CA SER A 18 -7.47 -5.97 -6.44
C SER A 18 -8.44 -5.19 -5.56
N GLY A 19 -8.29 -5.34 -4.24
CA GLY A 19 -9.06 -4.59 -3.26
C GLY A 19 -8.86 -3.08 -3.36
N PRO A 20 -9.03 -2.30 -2.29
CA PRO A 20 -9.11 -0.87 -2.42
C PRO A 20 -7.76 -0.32 -2.87
N GLY A 21 -7.82 0.78 -3.60
CA GLY A 21 -6.64 1.39 -4.21
C GLY A 21 -5.57 1.72 -3.17
N TRP A 22 -4.30 1.54 -3.54
CA TRP A 22 -3.20 2.10 -2.77
C TRP A 22 -3.06 3.58 -3.08
N THR A 23 -2.87 4.37 -2.03
CA THR A 23 -2.47 5.78 -2.11
C THR A 23 -1.06 5.92 -1.53
N CYS A 24 -0.21 6.67 -2.22
CA CYS A 24 1.10 7.05 -1.72
C CYS A 24 1.08 8.55 -1.37
N GLN A 25 1.47 8.88 -0.14
CA GLN A 25 1.59 10.24 0.34
C GLN A 25 3.01 10.47 0.87
N MET A 26 3.64 11.58 0.50
CA MET A 26 4.88 12.01 1.15
C MET A 26 4.54 12.63 2.51
N ILE A 27 5.19 12.16 3.57
CA ILE A 27 5.05 12.70 4.92
C ILE A 27 6.42 13.08 5.49
N ASP A 28 6.47 14.13 6.28
CA ASP A 28 7.65 14.48 7.06
C ASP A 28 7.49 13.95 8.48
N VAL A 29 8.48 13.18 8.95
CA VAL A 29 8.48 12.55 10.27
C VAL A 29 9.65 13.09 11.07
N GLU A 30 9.37 13.51 12.31
CA GLU A 30 10.40 13.87 13.28
C GLU A 30 10.93 12.59 13.94
N GLY A 31 12.25 12.40 13.86
CA GLY A 31 12.96 11.31 14.51
C GLY A 31 13.31 11.61 15.97
N ASP A 32 14.01 10.68 16.60
CA ASP A 32 14.40 10.75 18.00
C ASP A 32 15.86 11.19 18.23
N MET A 33 16.58 11.50 17.15
CA MET A 33 17.98 11.95 17.19
C MET A 33 18.09 13.46 16.95
N GLU A 34 18.87 14.14 17.78
CA GLU A 34 19.25 15.53 17.55
C GLU A 34 20.35 15.65 16.49
N GLY A 35 20.27 16.72 15.69
CA GLY A 35 21.30 17.16 14.76
C GLY A 35 22.40 17.96 15.47
N GLU A 36 23.42 18.37 14.71
CA GLU A 36 24.52 19.20 15.24
C GLU A 36 24.06 20.59 15.73
N ASP A 37 22.91 21.03 15.25
CA ASP A 37 22.22 22.27 15.65
C ASP A 37 21.29 22.11 16.86
N GLY A 38 21.19 20.89 17.41
CA GLY A 38 20.28 20.56 18.52
C GLY A 38 18.81 20.44 18.10
N VAL A 39 18.50 20.42 16.80
CA VAL A 39 17.14 20.20 16.29
C VAL A 39 16.94 18.71 16.01
N LEU A 40 15.75 18.19 16.29
CA LEU A 40 15.42 16.79 15.97
C LEU A 40 15.47 16.59 14.46
N LYS A 41 16.13 15.50 14.04
CA LYS A 41 16.25 15.16 12.63
C LYS A 41 14.87 14.83 12.06
N GLN A 42 14.64 15.27 10.83
CA GLN A 42 13.44 14.96 10.08
C GLN A 42 13.77 14.09 8.87
N GLU A 43 12.83 13.23 8.49
CA GLU A 43 12.90 12.41 7.30
C GLU A 43 11.59 12.51 6.52
N THR A 44 11.71 12.69 5.19
CA THR A 44 10.56 12.62 4.29
C THR A 44 10.40 11.18 3.80
N LEU A 45 9.25 10.58 4.09
CA LEU A 45 8.93 9.18 3.81
C LEU A 45 7.72 9.03 2.89
N GLU A 46 7.68 7.93 2.14
CA GLU A 46 6.49 7.49 1.40
C GLU A 46 5.56 6.68 2.32
N LEU A 47 4.39 7.24 2.64
CA LEU A 47 3.31 6.53 3.30
C LEU A 47 2.40 5.87 2.26
N TRP A 48 2.52 4.56 2.14
CA TRP A 48 1.62 3.72 1.35
C TRP A 48 0.46 3.23 2.21
N GLN A 49 -0.77 3.63 1.87
CA GLN A 49 -1.96 3.27 2.63
C GLN A 49 -3.16 2.98 1.72
N ARG A 50 -4.18 2.33 2.29
CA ARG A 50 -5.49 2.12 1.67
C ARG A 50 -6.54 2.86 2.51
N ASP A 51 -7.68 3.17 1.89
CA ASP A 51 -8.81 3.68 2.67
C ASP A 51 -9.35 2.56 3.59
N PRO A 52 -9.26 2.73 4.92
CA PRO A 52 -9.73 1.71 5.86
C PRO A 52 -11.24 1.47 5.76
N VAL A 53 -12.04 2.46 5.37
CA VAL A 53 -13.49 2.30 5.18
C VAL A 53 -13.76 1.40 3.99
N GLU A 54 -13.12 1.66 2.84
CA GLU A 54 -13.26 0.81 1.65
C GLU A 54 -12.77 -0.62 1.93
N CYS A 55 -11.68 -0.79 2.68
CA CYS A 55 -11.20 -2.12 3.10
C CYS A 55 -12.23 -2.86 3.94
N MET A 56 -12.88 -2.17 4.88
CA MET A 56 -13.89 -2.79 5.74
C MET A 56 -15.16 -3.11 4.96
N GLU A 57 -15.60 -2.23 4.06
CA GLU A 57 -16.76 -2.47 3.20
C GLU A 57 -16.54 -3.68 2.29
N GLU A 58 -15.35 -3.85 1.73
CA GLU A 58 -14.98 -5.04 0.96
C GLU A 58 -15.05 -6.31 1.82
N LEU A 59 -14.37 -6.31 2.97
CA LEU A 59 -14.28 -7.47 3.86
C LEU A 59 -15.67 -7.90 4.38
N LEU A 60 -16.53 -6.94 4.69
CA LEU A 60 -17.87 -7.20 5.22
C LEU A 60 -18.89 -7.46 4.10
N GLY A 61 -18.69 -6.89 2.92
CA GLY A 61 -19.61 -6.96 1.79
C GLY A 61 -19.50 -8.24 0.97
N ASN A 62 -18.39 -8.97 1.07
CA ASN A 62 -18.19 -10.23 0.36
C ASN A 62 -17.91 -11.39 1.32
N PRO A 63 -18.91 -12.24 1.63
CA PRO A 63 -18.72 -13.42 2.47
C PRO A 63 -17.91 -14.55 1.80
N ALA A 64 -17.57 -14.39 0.51
CA ALA A 64 -16.81 -15.35 -0.28
C ALA A 64 -15.47 -14.79 -0.80
N LEU A 65 -15.09 -13.58 -0.40
CA LEU A 65 -13.68 -13.15 -0.45
C LEU A 65 -12.84 -14.01 0.51
#